data_AF-A0A1J7HEJ4-F1
#
_entry.id   AF-A0A1J7HEJ4-F1
#
_cell.length_a   1.000
_cell.length_b   1.000
_cell.length_c   1.000
_cell.angle_alpha   90.00
_cell.angle_beta   90.00
_cell.angle_gamma   90.00
#
_symmetry.space_group_name_H-M   'P 1'
#
loop_
_entity.id
_entity.type
_entity.pdbx_description
1 polymer ?
#
loop_
_entity_poly.entity_id
_entity_poly.type
_entity_poly.pdbx_seq_one_letter_code
_entity_poly.pdbx_strand_id
1 'polypeptide(L)'
;MKLVKTPLTMWKHFRISLNFFLISEEANRQIPADSYGLSVTETKLAWFVHIVAAILKAKQTSNFGGESNEILDAELAARTLQLIYIFDTGLHSRRYGDVSKQRLDRAILTFLDYLRRCYIGDQSVLSSKLYARLSELGLHDHTLLLNAIVGKIATNLKSYTKCKEVIDQTISLLLEMASGYVTAKLLFKLDTIKHIISNLNREQFPFLENWDCFRSRTTLYYAIGMLVFMEDSPMKFKSSMEQFLQVFVRLESTPDALFQSDAVKYAFIGLMRDLRGMAMATNSRRTYGFLFYWLYPARMSLVLKAIEYCADVPEVCFLLFIL
;
A
#
# COMPACT_ATOMS: atom_id res chain seq x y z
N MET A 1 33.34 12.25 25.49
CA MET A 1 33.43 10.91 26.11
C MET A 1 32.86 9.89 25.12
N LYS A 2 33.71 9.21 24.34
CA LYS A 2 33.28 8.20 23.36
C LYS A 2 32.77 6.98 24.13
N LEU A 3 31.47 6.71 24.10
CA LEU A 3 30.91 5.44 24.57
C LEU A 3 31.41 4.33 23.65
N VAL A 4 32.44 3.62 24.08
CA VAL A 4 32.86 2.35 23.49
C VAL A 4 31.67 1.40 23.64
N LYS A 5 31.00 1.07 22.53
CA LYS A 5 29.95 0.04 22.53
C LYS A 5 30.58 -1.27 23.02
N THR A 6 30.05 -1.79 24.13
CA THR A 6 30.49 -3.07 24.71
C THR A 6 30.30 -4.22 23.72
N PRO A 7 31.19 -5.22 23.68
CA PRO A 7 31.07 -6.43 22.84
C PRO A 7 29.70 -7.11 22.93
N LEU A 8 29.03 -7.00 24.07
CA LEU A 8 27.71 -7.57 24.34
C LEU A 8 26.59 -7.09 23.39
N THR A 9 26.61 -5.83 22.93
CA THR A 9 25.57 -5.30 22.02
C THR A 9 25.76 -5.81 20.59
N MET A 10 27.01 -6.02 20.18
CA MET A 10 27.34 -6.58 18.86
C MET A 10 26.97 -8.07 18.80
N TRP A 11 27.23 -8.83 19.87
CA TRP A 11 26.83 -10.24 20.00
C TRP A 11 25.30 -10.45 19.98
N LYS A 12 24.53 -9.54 20.58
CA LYS A 12 23.06 -9.58 20.53
C LYS A 12 22.53 -9.35 19.12
N HIS A 13 23.06 -8.37 18.39
CA HIS A 13 22.70 -8.12 16.98
C HIS A 13 23.11 -9.28 16.07
N PHE A 14 24.29 -9.85 16.26
CA PHE A 14 24.74 -11.01 15.50
C PHE A 14 23.85 -12.25 15.73
N ARG A 15 23.45 -12.51 16.98
CA ARG A 15 22.53 -13.60 17.32
C ARG A 15 21.13 -13.40 16.74
N ILE A 16 20.66 -12.15 16.65
CA ILE A 16 19.41 -11.81 15.96
C ILE A 16 19.51 -12.12 14.46
N SER A 17 20.61 -11.69 13.82
CA SER A 17 20.86 -11.98 12.40
C SER A 17 20.93 -13.48 12.11
N LEU A 18 21.66 -14.24 12.93
CA LEU A 18 21.81 -15.69 12.77
C LEU A 18 20.48 -16.43 12.97
N ASN A 19 19.69 -16.07 13.98
CA ASN A 19 18.37 -16.68 14.18
C ASN A 19 17.40 -16.32 13.05
N PHE A 20 17.45 -15.08 12.56
CA PHE A 20 16.64 -14.66 11.42
C PHE A 20 17.01 -15.47 10.17
N PHE A 21 18.31 -15.66 9.93
CA PHE A 21 18.83 -16.47 8.85
C PHE A 21 18.31 -17.91 8.92
N LEU A 22 18.48 -18.59 10.05
CA LEU A 22 18.06 -19.99 10.22
C LEU A 22 16.54 -20.16 10.02
N ILE A 23 15.74 -19.25 10.55
CA ILE A 23 14.28 -19.32 10.42
C ILE A 23 13.84 -19.00 8.98
N SER A 24 14.54 -18.08 8.29
CA SER A 24 14.27 -17.77 6.89
C SER A 24 14.62 -18.93 5.95
N GLU A 25 15.72 -19.65 6.21
CA GLU A 25 16.08 -20.86 5.47
C GLU A 25 15.05 -21.97 5.69
N GLU A 26 14.59 -22.16 6.93
CA GLU A 26 13.56 -23.14 7.24
C GLU A 26 12.25 -22.85 6.50
N ALA A 27 11.85 -21.57 6.42
CA ALA A 27 10.69 -21.16 5.63
C ALA A 27 10.88 -21.44 4.13
N ASN A 28 12.09 -21.27 3.60
CA ASN A 28 12.38 -21.48 2.18
C ASN A 28 12.40 -22.96 1.76
N ARG A 29 12.64 -23.89 2.70
CA ARG A 29 12.80 -25.32 2.37
C ARG A 29 11.52 -26.02 1.92
N GLN A 30 10.34 -25.38 2.02
CA GLN A 30 9.04 -25.89 1.54
C GLN A 30 8.78 -27.38 1.86
N ILE A 31 9.34 -27.90 2.96
CA ILE A 31 9.05 -29.23 3.49
C ILE A 31 7.54 -29.27 3.73
N PRO A 32 6.83 -30.42 3.61
CA PRO A 32 5.43 -30.51 4.00
C PRO A 32 5.33 -30.29 5.52
N ALA A 33 5.38 -29.02 5.91
CA ALA A 33 5.32 -28.57 7.27
C ALA A 33 3.84 -28.47 7.61
N ASP A 34 3.46 -29.07 8.73
CA ASP A 34 2.13 -28.90 9.30
C ASP A 34 1.76 -27.40 9.34
N SER A 35 0.50 -27.08 9.02
CA SER A 35 -0.01 -25.69 9.02
C SER A 35 0.33 -24.94 10.32
N TYR A 36 0.41 -25.68 11.44
CA TYR A 36 0.85 -25.19 12.73
C TYR A 36 2.32 -24.75 12.75
N GLY A 37 3.23 -25.56 12.20
CA GLY A 37 4.66 -25.22 12.11
C GLY A 37 4.90 -23.96 11.29
N LEU A 38 4.19 -23.82 10.16
CA LEU A 38 4.23 -22.61 9.34
C LEU A 38 3.73 -21.39 10.12
N SER A 39 2.64 -21.52 10.89
CA SER A 39 2.10 -20.43 11.71
C SER A 39 3.07 -19.96 12.80
N VAL A 40 3.78 -20.89 13.44
CA VAL A 40 4.81 -20.59 14.44
C VAL A 40 5.99 -19.85 13.78
N THR A 41 6.44 -20.31 12.61
CA THR A 41 7.52 -19.68 11.85
C THR A 41 7.15 -18.26 11.43
N GLU A 42 5.95 -18.07 10.85
CA GLU A 42 5.40 -16.75 10.50
C GLU A 42 5.38 -15.80 11.70
N THR A 43 4.94 -16.29 12.87
CA THR A 43 4.87 -15.49 14.09
C THR A 43 6.25 -15.10 14.59
N LYS A 44 7.22 -16.02 14.59
CA LYS A 44 8.62 -15.72 14.96
C LYS A 44 9.22 -14.68 14.02
N LEU A 45 9.01 -14.83 12.72
CA LEU A 45 9.47 -13.89 11.71
C LEU A 45 8.82 -12.51 11.90
N ALA A 46 7.52 -12.43 12.22
CA ALA A 46 6.86 -11.17 12.47
C ALA A 46 7.54 -10.38 13.61
N TRP A 47 7.92 -11.06 14.69
CA TRP A 47 8.70 -10.45 15.78
C TRP A 47 10.06 -9.94 15.30
N PHE A 48 10.79 -10.74 14.52
CA PHE A 48 12.09 -10.31 13.98
C PHE A 48 11.95 -9.09 13.06
N VAL A 49 10.97 -9.09 12.15
CA VAL A 49 10.72 -7.96 11.24
C VAL A 49 10.35 -6.70 12.03
N HIS A 50 9.56 -6.80 13.09
CA HIS A 50 9.30 -5.67 13.98
C HIS A 50 10.55 -5.15 14.69
N ILE A 51 11.47 -6.04 15.11
CA ILE A 51 12.75 -5.63 15.70
C ILE A 51 13.59 -4.87 14.66
N VAL A 52 13.69 -5.38 13.42
CA VAL A 52 14.41 -4.70 12.33
C VAL A 52 13.79 -3.33 12.03
N ALA A 53 12.45 -3.25 11.97
CA ALA A 53 11.73 -1.99 11.79
C ALA A 53 12.02 -0.99 12.93
N ALA A 54 12.10 -1.45 14.18
CA ALA A 54 12.45 -0.62 15.33
C ALA A 54 13.90 -0.10 15.27
N ILE A 55 14.84 -0.90 14.77
CA ILE A 55 16.24 -0.49 14.54
C ILE A 55 16.28 0.65 13.50
N LEU A 56 15.56 0.51 12.38
CA LEU A 56 15.47 1.55 11.35
C LEU A 56 14.83 2.84 11.89
N LYS A 57 13.75 2.72 12.68
CA LYS A 57 13.11 3.85 13.35
C LYS A 57 14.08 4.57 14.30
N ALA A 58 14.84 3.83 15.11
CA ALA A 58 15.83 4.41 16.02
C ALA A 58 16.87 5.23 15.24
N LYS A 59 17.39 4.68 14.12
CA LYS A 59 18.31 5.38 13.23
C LYS A 59 17.74 6.71 12.69
N GLN A 60 16.45 6.77 12.37
CA GLN A 60 15.80 8.00 11.95
C GLN A 60 15.79 9.08 13.05
N THR A 61 15.58 8.69 14.30
CA THR A 61 15.44 9.62 15.44
C THR A 61 16.77 10.05 16.05
N SER A 62 17.80 9.22 15.95
CA SER A 62 19.13 9.51 16.47
C SER A 62 20.11 9.79 15.33
N ASN A 63 20.64 11.01 15.25
CA ASN A 63 21.81 11.33 14.40
C ASN A 63 23.11 10.59 14.83
N PHE A 64 23.03 9.66 15.79
CA PHE A 64 24.13 8.86 16.32
C PHE A 64 24.22 7.49 15.62
N GLY A 65 24.46 7.50 14.32
CA GLY A 65 24.86 6.32 13.56
C GLY A 65 26.39 6.18 13.53
N GLY A 66 26.98 5.43 14.46
CA GLY A 66 28.37 5.01 14.29
C GLY A 66 28.48 4.09 13.06
N GLU A 67 29.44 4.36 12.17
CA GLU A 67 29.63 3.70 10.86
C GLU A 67 29.65 2.16 10.89
N SER A 68 29.95 1.56 12.04
CA SER A 68 30.02 0.10 12.26
C SER A 68 28.66 -0.60 12.24
N ASN A 69 27.57 0.11 12.55
CA ASN A 69 26.23 -0.50 12.58
C ASN A 69 25.56 -0.54 11.20
N GLU A 70 25.99 0.29 10.26
CA GLU A 70 25.31 0.43 8.97
C GLU A 70 25.36 -0.81 8.09
N ILE A 71 26.45 -1.59 8.19
CA ILE A 71 26.60 -2.84 7.43
C ILE A 71 25.62 -3.90 7.94
N LEU A 72 25.47 -4.02 9.26
CA LEU A 72 24.53 -4.96 9.89
C LEU A 72 23.09 -4.55 9.62
N ASP A 73 22.78 -3.26 9.70
CA ASP A 73 21.44 -2.73 9.38
C ASP A 73 21.08 -3.01 7.91
N ALA A 74 22.04 -2.83 6.99
CA ALA A 74 21.89 -3.14 5.58
C ALA A 74 21.66 -4.65 5.34
N GLU A 75 22.39 -5.52 6.04
CA GLU A 75 22.20 -6.97 5.94
C GLU A 75 20.82 -7.40 6.46
N LEU A 76 20.38 -6.89 7.62
CA LEU A 76 19.05 -7.18 8.16
C LEU A 76 17.93 -6.67 7.22
N ALA A 77 18.11 -5.50 6.61
CA ALA A 77 17.17 -4.97 5.62
C ALA A 77 17.11 -5.84 4.36
N ALA A 78 18.26 -6.26 3.81
CA ALA A 78 18.33 -7.15 2.65
C ALA A 78 17.62 -8.48 2.93
N ARG A 79 17.89 -9.10 4.09
CA ARG A 79 17.22 -10.35 4.47
C ARG A 79 15.71 -10.20 4.64
N THR A 80 15.27 -9.07 5.20
CA THR A 80 13.83 -8.80 5.33
C THR A 80 13.18 -8.62 3.96
N LEU A 81 13.84 -7.98 3.00
CA LEU A 81 13.36 -7.89 1.61
C LEU A 81 13.31 -9.25 0.91
N GLN A 82 14.32 -10.10 1.12
CA GLN A 82 14.31 -11.48 0.62
C GLN A 82 13.13 -12.29 1.18
N LEU A 83 12.79 -12.08 2.46
CA LEU A 83 11.66 -12.73 3.11
C LEU A 83 10.33 -12.44 2.41
N ILE A 84 10.14 -11.21 1.91
CA ILE A 84 8.91 -10.81 1.20
C ILE A 84 8.68 -11.72 -0.01
N TYR A 85 9.73 -11.98 -0.79
CA TYR A 85 9.65 -12.85 -1.96
C TYR A 85 9.29 -14.30 -1.58
N ILE A 86 9.87 -14.83 -0.50
CA ILE A 86 9.59 -16.18 -0.02
C ILE A 86 8.13 -16.32 0.42
N PHE A 87 7.60 -15.33 1.16
CA PHE A 87 6.27 -15.42 1.74
C PHE A 87 5.14 -15.07 0.76
N ASP A 88 5.44 -14.46 -0.37
CA ASP A 88 4.44 -14.20 -1.42
C ASP A 88 4.39 -15.31 -2.49
N THR A 89 5.24 -16.33 -2.38
CA THR A 89 5.33 -17.46 -3.33
C THR A 89 4.99 -18.81 -2.69
N GLY A 90 4.86 -19.84 -3.51
CA GLY A 90 4.69 -21.23 -3.06
C GLY A 90 3.52 -21.46 -2.10
N LEU A 91 3.75 -22.23 -1.04
CA LEU A 91 2.75 -22.57 -0.03
C LEU A 91 2.23 -21.36 0.77
N HIS A 92 3.07 -20.34 0.99
CA HIS A 92 2.71 -19.15 1.74
C HIS A 92 1.70 -18.25 1.01
N SER A 93 1.64 -18.36 -0.33
CA SER A 93 0.64 -17.64 -1.15
C SER A 93 -0.81 -18.09 -0.90
N ARG A 94 -1.02 -19.25 -0.27
CA ARG A 94 -2.37 -19.77 0.06
C ARG A 94 -2.85 -19.37 1.45
N ARG A 95 -2.00 -18.68 2.22
CA ARG A 95 -2.20 -18.44 3.66
C ARG A 95 -2.64 -17.01 3.98
N TYR A 96 -3.08 -16.21 3.00
CA TYR A 96 -3.57 -14.84 3.22
C TYR A 96 -4.78 -14.77 4.17
N GLY A 97 -5.51 -15.88 4.34
CA GLY A 97 -6.56 -16.01 5.35
C GLY A 97 -6.05 -16.21 6.79
N ASP A 98 -4.78 -16.61 6.97
CA ASP A 98 -4.24 -16.98 8.27
C ASP A 98 -3.73 -15.77 9.06
N VAL A 99 -4.11 -15.69 10.34
CA VAL A 99 -3.75 -14.59 11.24
C VAL A 99 -2.23 -14.46 11.41
N SER A 100 -1.48 -15.57 11.38
CA SER A 100 -0.02 -15.54 11.50
C SER A 100 0.64 -14.87 10.31
N LYS A 101 0.19 -15.15 9.08
CA LYS A 101 0.66 -14.46 7.87
C LYS A 101 0.26 -12.98 7.88
N GLN A 102 -0.98 -12.67 8.26
CA GLN A 102 -1.44 -11.28 8.38
C GLN A 102 -0.56 -10.46 9.34
N ARG A 103 -0.18 -11.03 10.49
CA ARG A 103 0.75 -10.39 11.44
C ARG A 103 2.14 -10.17 10.83
N LEU A 104 2.66 -11.15 10.10
CA LEU A 104 3.93 -11.01 9.40
C LEU A 104 3.87 -9.90 8.35
N ASP A 105 2.81 -9.84 7.54
CA ASP A 105 2.66 -8.80 6.52
C ASP A 105 2.51 -7.40 7.12
N ARG A 106 1.85 -7.27 8.27
CA ARG A 106 1.82 -5.99 9.01
C ARG A 106 3.21 -5.58 9.50
N ALA A 107 4.01 -6.53 9.98
CA ALA A 107 5.39 -6.26 10.37
C ALA A 107 6.23 -5.81 9.16
N ILE A 108 6.08 -6.50 8.02
CA ILE A 108 6.73 -6.15 6.76
C ILE A 108 6.34 -4.74 6.32
N LEU A 109 5.06 -4.38 6.36
CA LEU A 109 4.60 -3.03 6.00
C LEU A 109 5.21 -1.95 6.91
N THR A 110 5.31 -2.21 8.22
CA THR A 110 5.99 -1.29 9.15
C THR A 110 7.48 -1.16 8.83
N PHE A 111 8.15 -2.27 8.51
CA PHE A 111 9.53 -2.26 8.07
C PHE A 111 9.72 -1.45 6.78
N LEU A 112 8.88 -1.66 5.75
CA LEU A 112 8.97 -0.95 4.47
C LEU A 112 8.75 0.56 4.63
N ASP A 113 7.83 0.98 5.52
CA ASP A 113 7.64 2.41 5.79
C ASP A 113 8.92 3.05 6.36
N TYR A 114 9.53 2.43 7.38
CA TYR A 114 10.78 2.96 7.95
C TYR A 114 11.96 2.84 6.99
N LEU A 115 12.07 1.74 6.24
CA LEU A 115 13.10 1.57 5.21
C LEU A 115 13.04 2.69 4.18
N ARG A 116 11.84 2.95 3.64
CA ARG A 116 11.61 4.06 2.72
C ARG A 116 12.04 5.38 3.34
N ARG A 117 11.58 5.71 4.55
CA ARG A 117 11.91 6.99 5.22
C ARG A 117 13.42 7.18 5.41
N CYS A 118 14.18 6.11 5.61
CA CYS A 118 15.63 6.17 5.75
C CYS A 118 16.38 6.30 4.41
N TYR A 119 15.88 5.70 3.33
CA TYR A 119 16.66 5.46 2.11
C TYR A 119 16.03 5.96 0.80
N ILE A 120 14.79 6.47 0.86
CA ILE A 120 14.02 6.99 -0.28
C ILE A 120 13.38 8.32 0.12
N GLY A 121 13.81 9.43 -0.49
CA GLY A 121 13.18 10.74 -0.33
C GLY A 121 14.19 11.90 -0.22
N ASP A 122 13.68 13.12 -0.03
CA ASP A 122 14.46 14.36 -0.09
C ASP A 122 15.55 14.49 1.00
N GLN A 123 15.44 13.74 2.10
CA GLN A 123 16.41 13.69 3.19
C GLN A 123 17.25 12.40 3.21
N SER A 124 17.15 11.54 2.20
CA SER A 124 17.87 10.26 2.22
C SER A 124 19.37 10.48 2.03
N VAL A 125 20.16 10.14 3.04
CA VAL A 125 21.60 9.98 2.89
C VAL A 125 21.81 8.78 1.97
N LEU A 126 22.39 9.00 0.77
CA LEU A 126 22.80 7.95 -0.16
C LEU A 126 23.71 6.95 0.54
N SER A 127 23.14 5.88 1.10
CA SER A 127 23.90 4.86 1.82
C SER A 127 24.45 3.85 0.83
N SER A 128 25.68 4.09 0.35
CA SER A 128 26.41 3.17 -0.54
C SER A 128 26.49 1.75 0.03
N LYS A 129 26.57 1.61 1.36
CA LYS A 129 26.62 0.31 2.06
C LYS A 129 25.31 -0.48 1.95
N LEU A 130 24.15 0.18 1.98
CA LEU A 130 22.87 -0.49 1.79
C LEU A 130 22.79 -1.07 0.37
N TYR A 131 23.00 -0.23 -0.63
CA TYR A 131 22.90 -0.67 -2.04
C TYR A 131 23.96 -1.71 -2.41
N ALA A 132 25.13 -1.72 -1.74
CA ALA A 132 26.10 -2.80 -1.89
C ALA A 132 25.52 -4.18 -1.49
N ARG A 133 24.76 -4.25 -0.38
CA ARG A 133 24.08 -5.48 0.04
C ARG A 133 22.84 -5.79 -0.77
N LEU A 134 22.04 -4.76 -1.10
CA LEU A 134 20.84 -4.93 -1.90
C LEU A 134 21.14 -5.31 -3.35
N SER A 135 22.34 -5.01 -3.86
CA SER A 135 22.79 -5.46 -5.18
C SER A 135 22.85 -6.98 -5.32
N GLU A 136 23.08 -7.72 -4.23
CA GLU A 136 23.00 -9.20 -4.20
C GLU A 136 21.57 -9.69 -4.49
N LEU A 137 20.55 -8.85 -4.27
CA LEU A 137 19.13 -9.10 -4.57
C LEU A 137 18.69 -8.43 -5.89
N GLY A 138 19.61 -7.87 -6.68
CA GLY A 138 19.30 -7.13 -7.90
C GLY A 138 18.71 -5.72 -7.65
N LEU A 139 18.80 -5.20 -6.43
CA LEU A 139 18.28 -3.89 -6.04
C LEU A 139 19.43 -2.87 -5.96
N HIS A 140 19.73 -2.24 -7.10
CA HIS A 140 20.90 -1.37 -7.24
C HIS A 140 20.64 0.10 -6.92
N ASP A 141 19.39 0.54 -6.95
CA ASP A 141 19.02 1.93 -6.71
C ASP A 141 17.67 2.08 -5.98
N HIS A 142 17.38 3.34 -5.64
CA HIS A 142 16.15 3.72 -4.95
C HIS A 142 14.89 3.47 -5.78
N THR A 143 14.98 3.46 -7.12
CA THR A 143 13.84 3.21 -8.01
C THR A 143 13.45 1.74 -7.98
N LEU A 144 14.43 0.84 -8.02
CA LEU A 144 14.23 -0.60 -7.88
C LEU A 144 13.69 -0.95 -6.49
N LEU A 145 14.22 -0.32 -5.44
CA LEU A 145 13.69 -0.50 -4.08
C LEU A 145 12.24 -0.02 -3.98
N LEU A 146 11.93 1.14 -4.56
CA LEU A 146 10.56 1.65 -4.64
C LEU A 146 9.64 0.69 -5.39
N ASN A 147 10.12 0.11 -6.50
CA ASN A 147 9.36 -0.89 -7.25
C ASN A 147 9.10 -2.17 -6.43
N ALA A 148 10.05 -2.61 -5.61
CA ALA A 148 9.85 -3.74 -4.69
C ALA A 148 8.76 -3.42 -3.64
N ILE A 149 8.77 -2.21 -3.06
CA ILE A 149 7.72 -1.75 -2.12
C ILE A 149 6.36 -1.73 -2.81
N VAL A 150 6.27 -1.16 -4.00
CA VAL A 150 5.01 -1.09 -4.77
C VAL A 150 4.54 -2.49 -5.18
N GLY A 151 5.46 -3.39 -5.55
CA GLY A 151 5.15 -4.79 -5.82
C GLY A 151 4.48 -5.46 -4.62
N LYS A 152 5.00 -5.22 -3.41
CA LYS A 152 4.37 -5.72 -2.18
C LYS A 152 2.99 -5.10 -1.93
N ILE A 153 2.83 -3.80 -2.17
CA ILE A 153 1.52 -3.13 -2.09
C ILE A 153 0.53 -3.79 -3.05
N ALA A 154 0.91 -3.99 -4.32
CA ALA A 154 0.07 -4.63 -5.32
C ALA A 154 -0.35 -6.05 -4.90
N THR A 155 0.61 -6.87 -4.45
CA THR A 155 0.34 -8.24 -3.97
C THR A 155 -0.62 -8.24 -2.79
N ASN A 156 -0.42 -7.36 -1.81
CA ASN A 156 -1.31 -7.27 -0.65
C ASN A 156 -2.73 -6.85 -1.04
N LEU A 157 -2.88 -5.80 -1.86
CA LEU A 157 -4.20 -5.33 -2.32
C LEU A 157 -4.93 -6.39 -3.16
N LYS A 158 -4.20 -7.22 -3.91
CA LYS A 158 -4.76 -8.31 -4.70
C LYS A 158 -5.17 -9.52 -3.84
N SER A 159 -4.40 -9.82 -2.79
CA SER A 159 -4.52 -11.07 -2.06
C SER A 159 -5.38 -10.96 -0.79
N TYR A 160 -5.38 -9.79 -0.13
CA TYR A 160 -6.17 -9.55 1.08
C TYR A 160 -7.53 -8.97 0.74
N THR A 161 -8.59 -9.67 1.13
CA THR A 161 -9.99 -9.27 0.86
C THR A 161 -10.78 -8.94 2.13
N LYS A 162 -10.48 -9.63 3.23
CA LYS A 162 -11.21 -9.53 4.51
C LYS A 162 -10.39 -8.93 5.66
N CYS A 163 -9.06 -8.89 5.56
CA CYS A 163 -8.21 -8.36 6.63
C CYS A 163 -8.04 -6.84 6.47
N LYS A 164 -8.98 -6.10 7.06
CA LYS A 164 -9.01 -4.64 7.01
C LYS A 164 -7.73 -4.00 7.54
N GLU A 165 -7.11 -4.56 8.58
CA GLU A 165 -5.89 -4.02 9.18
C GLU A 165 -4.71 -4.03 8.21
N VAL A 166 -4.53 -5.12 7.46
CA VAL A 166 -3.46 -5.21 6.46
C VAL A 166 -3.77 -4.29 5.27
N ILE A 167 -5.03 -4.23 4.84
CA ILE A 167 -5.47 -3.34 3.75
C ILE A 167 -5.23 -1.88 4.12
N ASP A 168 -5.70 -1.44 5.29
CA ASP A 168 -5.54 -0.07 5.79
C ASP A 168 -4.06 0.31 5.88
N GLN A 169 -3.22 -0.58 6.43
CA GLN A 169 -1.79 -0.31 6.56
C GLN A 169 -1.09 -0.29 5.19
N THR A 170 -1.51 -1.15 4.24
CA THR A 170 -0.98 -1.18 2.87
C THR A 170 -1.30 0.12 2.13
N ILE A 171 -2.56 0.58 2.23
CA ILE A 171 -3.01 1.81 1.59
C ILE A 171 -2.38 3.03 2.25
N SER A 172 -2.22 3.03 3.58
CA SER A 172 -1.52 4.09 4.30
C SER A 172 -0.07 4.22 3.82
N LEU A 173 0.64 3.12 3.57
CA LEU A 173 1.99 3.16 3.00
C LEU A 173 1.98 3.78 1.60
N LEU A 174 1.04 3.40 0.72
CA LEU A 174 0.90 4.00 -0.61
C LEU A 174 0.64 5.52 -0.51
N LEU A 175 -0.26 5.94 0.37
CA LEU A 175 -0.61 7.34 0.56
C LEU A 175 0.58 8.17 1.05
N GLU A 176 1.34 7.67 2.02
CA GLU A 176 2.55 8.32 2.54
C GLU A 176 3.66 8.46 1.49
N MET A 177 3.65 7.61 0.45
CA MET A 177 4.56 7.74 -0.69
C MET A 177 4.03 8.73 -1.74
N ALA A 178 2.71 8.70 -2.00
CA ALA A 178 2.06 9.59 -2.95
C ALA A 178 2.02 11.06 -2.47
N SER A 179 2.10 11.30 -1.15
CA SER A 179 2.13 12.65 -0.57
C SER A 179 3.48 13.37 -0.74
N GLY A 180 4.59 12.63 -0.91
CA GLY A 180 5.92 13.21 -1.11
C GLY A 180 6.17 13.55 -2.58
N TYR A 181 6.49 14.81 -2.90
CA TYR A 181 6.62 15.27 -4.30
C TYR A 181 7.61 14.45 -5.14
N VAL A 182 8.84 14.21 -4.64
CA VAL A 182 9.85 13.45 -5.38
C VAL A 182 9.50 11.97 -5.47
N THR A 183 9.03 11.37 -4.37
CA THR A 183 8.60 9.97 -4.36
C THR A 183 7.41 9.73 -5.30
N ALA A 184 6.44 10.64 -5.34
CA ALA A 184 5.30 10.57 -6.23
C ALA A 184 5.70 10.66 -7.72
N LYS A 185 6.71 11.50 -8.07
CA LYS A 185 7.27 11.56 -9.44
C LYS A 185 7.85 10.22 -9.86
N LEU A 186 8.54 9.54 -8.94
CA LEU A 186 9.15 8.25 -9.19
C LEU A 186 8.10 7.14 -9.27
N LEU A 187 7.15 7.13 -8.33
CA LEU A 187 6.04 6.17 -8.30
C LEU A 187 5.30 6.14 -9.63
N PHE A 188 4.97 7.31 -10.19
CA PHE A 188 4.22 7.39 -11.43
C PHE A 188 4.94 6.74 -12.64
N LYS A 189 6.28 6.69 -12.61
CA LYS A 189 7.06 6.05 -13.68
C LYS A 189 6.96 4.53 -13.63
N LEU A 190 6.65 3.95 -12.48
CA LEU A 190 6.61 2.50 -12.27
C LEU A 190 5.39 1.89 -12.96
N ASP A 191 5.62 0.84 -13.75
CA ASP A 191 4.56 0.16 -14.48
C ASP A 191 3.55 -0.51 -13.55
N THR A 192 3.99 -0.96 -12.36
CA THR A 192 3.11 -1.49 -11.33
C THR A 192 2.09 -0.44 -10.86
N ILE A 193 2.48 0.82 -10.69
CA ILE A 193 1.55 1.92 -10.33
C ILE A 193 0.60 2.20 -11.47
N LYS A 194 1.11 2.30 -12.71
CA LYS A 194 0.25 2.51 -13.89
C LYS A 194 -0.77 1.37 -14.02
N HIS A 195 -0.34 0.13 -13.80
CA HIS A 195 -1.22 -1.03 -13.82
C HIS A 195 -2.30 -0.97 -12.74
N ILE A 196 -1.93 -0.58 -11.50
CA ILE A 196 -2.91 -0.35 -10.43
C ILE A 196 -3.93 0.69 -10.89
N ILE A 197 -3.50 1.89 -11.29
CA ILE A 197 -4.38 3.00 -11.71
C ILE A 197 -5.33 2.57 -12.84
N SER A 198 -4.82 1.86 -13.84
CA SER A 198 -5.61 1.42 -15.00
C SER A 198 -6.51 0.21 -14.74
N ASN A 199 -6.38 -0.47 -13.61
CA ASN A 199 -7.10 -1.73 -13.31
C ASN A 199 -7.71 -1.76 -11.89
N LEU A 200 -8.12 -0.61 -11.34
CA LEU A 200 -8.87 -0.53 -10.07
C LEU A 200 -10.30 -1.08 -10.21
N ASN A 201 -10.42 -2.41 -10.25
CA ASN A 201 -11.68 -3.12 -10.29
C ASN A 201 -11.67 -4.34 -9.36
N ARG A 202 -12.84 -4.93 -9.13
CA ARG A 202 -13.02 -6.09 -8.25
C ARG A 202 -12.27 -7.35 -8.67
N GLU A 203 -11.97 -7.49 -9.97
CA GLU A 203 -11.31 -8.70 -10.49
C GLU A 203 -9.83 -8.70 -10.11
N GLN A 204 -9.19 -7.53 -10.12
CA GLN A 204 -7.80 -7.37 -9.68
C GLN A 204 -7.67 -7.09 -8.18
N PHE A 205 -8.64 -6.38 -7.58
CA PHE A 205 -8.62 -5.95 -6.18
C PHE A 205 -9.95 -6.28 -5.48
N PRO A 206 -10.13 -7.52 -5.01
CA PRO A 206 -11.44 -7.98 -4.53
C PRO A 206 -11.91 -7.31 -3.24
N PHE A 207 -11.01 -6.68 -2.47
CA PHE A 207 -11.40 -5.92 -1.27
C PHE A 207 -12.29 -4.71 -1.57
N LEU A 208 -12.35 -4.24 -2.82
CA LEU A 208 -13.19 -3.12 -3.22
C LEU A 208 -14.70 -3.42 -3.08
N GLU A 209 -15.10 -4.69 -3.07
CA GLU A 209 -16.49 -5.13 -2.81
C GLU A 209 -16.79 -5.31 -1.31
N ASN A 210 -15.79 -5.28 -0.44
CA ASN A 210 -15.99 -5.49 0.98
C ASN A 210 -16.42 -4.19 1.68
N TRP A 211 -17.65 -4.17 2.20
CA TRP A 211 -18.26 -3.04 2.92
C TRP A 211 -17.41 -2.54 4.09
N ASP A 212 -16.76 -3.46 4.81
CA ASP A 212 -15.90 -3.11 5.95
C ASP A 212 -14.69 -2.25 5.53
N CYS A 213 -14.31 -2.33 4.26
CA CYS A 213 -13.17 -1.63 3.67
C CYS A 213 -13.56 -0.32 2.96
N PHE A 214 -14.78 0.19 3.12
CA PHE A 214 -15.20 1.43 2.44
C PHE A 214 -14.35 2.66 2.77
N ARG A 215 -13.89 2.78 4.02
CA ARG A 215 -12.97 3.87 4.39
C ARG A 215 -11.62 3.69 3.68
N SER A 216 -11.11 2.46 3.67
CA SER A 216 -9.89 2.07 2.98
C SER A 216 -9.97 2.39 1.48
N ARG A 217 -11.12 2.11 0.86
CA ARG A 217 -11.42 2.44 -0.54
C ARG A 217 -11.31 3.95 -0.81
N THR A 218 -11.93 4.81 0.01
CA THR A 218 -11.74 6.27 -0.11
C THR A 218 -10.26 6.67 0.01
N THR A 219 -9.51 6.11 0.97
CA THR A 219 -8.09 6.40 1.14
C THR A 219 -7.23 5.94 -0.04
N LEU A 220 -7.56 4.80 -0.65
CA LEU A 220 -6.90 4.32 -1.86
C LEU A 220 -7.10 5.32 -3.01
N TYR A 221 -8.35 5.69 -3.29
CA TYR A 221 -8.63 6.65 -4.35
C TYR A 221 -8.08 8.05 -4.06
N TYR A 222 -7.90 8.41 -2.80
CA TYR A 222 -7.14 9.61 -2.42
C TYR A 222 -5.65 9.50 -2.80
N ALA A 223 -4.98 8.40 -2.45
CA ALA A 223 -3.59 8.18 -2.84
C ALA A 223 -3.41 8.12 -4.37
N ILE A 224 -4.35 7.51 -5.08
CA ILE A 224 -4.36 7.43 -6.54
C ILE A 224 -4.62 8.80 -7.16
N GLY A 225 -5.59 9.56 -6.63
CA GLY A 225 -5.85 10.93 -7.07
C GLY A 225 -4.62 11.82 -6.95
N MET A 226 -3.86 11.70 -5.86
CA MET A 226 -2.61 12.44 -5.67
C MET A 226 -1.62 12.18 -6.81
N LEU A 227 -1.53 10.93 -7.28
CA LEU A 227 -0.69 10.54 -8.41
C LEU A 227 -1.24 11.00 -9.77
N VAL A 228 -2.55 10.92 -9.98
CA VAL A 228 -3.21 11.33 -11.24
C VAL A 228 -3.13 12.84 -11.46
N PHE A 229 -3.43 13.64 -10.43
CA PHE A 229 -3.43 15.10 -10.54
C PHE A 229 -2.04 15.71 -10.62
N MET A 230 -1.01 14.95 -10.24
CA MET A 230 0.37 15.40 -10.26
C MET A 230 0.92 15.70 -11.67
N GLU A 231 0.42 15.01 -12.70
CA GLU A 231 0.86 15.25 -14.08
C GLU A 231 0.22 16.49 -14.71
N ASP A 232 -0.79 17.07 -14.05
CA ASP A 232 -1.51 18.27 -14.48
C ASP A 232 -1.95 18.22 -15.98
N SER A 233 -2.33 17.02 -16.43
CA SER A 233 -2.70 16.73 -17.81
C SER A 233 -4.18 16.34 -17.93
N PRO A 234 -5.02 17.13 -18.62
CA PRO A 234 -6.44 16.83 -18.81
C PRO A 234 -6.69 15.47 -19.49
N MET A 235 -5.83 15.08 -20.44
CA MET A 235 -5.96 13.81 -21.18
C MET A 235 -5.76 12.61 -20.27
N LYS A 236 -4.74 12.68 -19.40
CA LYS A 236 -4.40 11.58 -18.49
C LYS A 236 -5.37 11.50 -17.32
N PHE A 237 -5.84 12.65 -16.84
CA PHE A 237 -6.99 12.71 -15.94
C PHE A 237 -8.19 11.99 -16.56
N LYS A 238 -8.59 12.35 -17.80
CA LYS A 238 -9.72 11.72 -18.48
C LYS A 238 -9.55 10.20 -18.64
N SER A 239 -8.35 9.74 -19.01
CA SER A 239 -8.05 8.30 -19.11
C SER A 239 -8.18 7.58 -17.77
N SER A 240 -7.78 8.22 -16.66
CA SER A 240 -7.91 7.63 -15.32
C SER A 240 -9.37 7.58 -14.85
N MET A 241 -10.20 8.48 -15.36
CA MET A 241 -11.64 8.54 -15.03
C MET A 241 -12.51 7.60 -15.88
N GLU A 242 -11.95 6.87 -16.85
CA GLU A 242 -12.71 5.99 -17.75
C GLU A 242 -13.43 4.86 -16.98
N GLN A 243 -12.78 4.28 -15.96
CA GLN A 243 -13.41 3.24 -15.14
C GLN A 243 -14.62 3.77 -14.35
N PHE A 244 -14.53 5.00 -13.85
CA PHE A 244 -15.66 5.66 -13.20
C PHE A 244 -16.81 5.85 -14.17
N LEU A 245 -16.50 6.29 -15.40
CA LEU A 245 -17.50 6.51 -16.44
C LEU A 245 -18.28 5.22 -16.76
N GLN A 246 -17.60 4.08 -16.82
CA GLN A 246 -18.26 2.78 -17.03
C GLN A 246 -19.27 2.45 -15.91
N VAL A 247 -18.94 2.79 -14.65
CA VAL A 247 -19.86 2.61 -13.51
C VAL A 247 -21.04 3.59 -13.59
N PHE A 248 -20.79 4.86 -13.95
CA PHE A 248 -21.85 5.84 -14.18
C PHE A 248 -22.86 5.34 -15.22
N VAL A 249 -22.39 4.94 -16.41
CA VAL A 249 -23.24 4.45 -17.51
C VAL A 249 -24.05 3.22 -17.09
N ARG A 250 -23.44 2.30 -16.33
CA ARG A 250 -24.14 1.11 -15.81
C ARG A 250 -25.26 1.49 -14.82
N LEU A 251 -25.00 2.44 -13.93
CA LEU A 251 -25.99 2.87 -12.94
C LEU A 251 -27.10 3.71 -13.56
N GLU A 252 -26.78 4.55 -14.54
CA GLU A 252 -27.77 5.34 -15.29
C GLU A 252 -28.73 4.46 -16.10
N SER A 253 -28.21 3.40 -16.73
CA SER A 253 -29.02 2.42 -17.47
C SER A 253 -29.83 1.48 -16.57
N THR A 254 -29.67 1.53 -15.25
CA THR A 254 -30.42 0.69 -14.32
C THR A 254 -31.86 1.17 -14.19
N PRO A 255 -32.87 0.31 -14.41
CA PRO A 255 -34.29 0.67 -14.24
C PRO A 255 -34.59 1.23 -12.85
N ASP A 256 -35.45 2.25 -12.79
CA ASP A 256 -35.80 2.95 -11.54
C ASP A 256 -36.30 2.02 -10.43
N ALA A 257 -37.11 1.02 -10.79
CA ALA A 257 -37.62 0.00 -9.87
C ALA A 257 -36.52 -0.80 -9.15
N LEU A 258 -35.32 -0.90 -9.73
CA LEU A 258 -34.19 -1.63 -9.15
C LEU A 258 -33.24 -0.71 -8.37
N PHE A 259 -33.42 0.61 -8.40
CA PHE A 259 -32.50 1.55 -7.78
C PHE A 259 -32.49 1.44 -6.25
N GLN A 260 -33.61 1.00 -5.67
CA GLN A 260 -33.71 0.73 -4.23
C GLN A 260 -33.07 -0.59 -3.79
N SER A 261 -32.64 -1.45 -4.74
CA SER A 261 -31.98 -2.70 -4.41
C SER A 261 -30.62 -2.47 -3.76
N ASP A 262 -30.25 -3.35 -2.84
CA ASP A 262 -28.98 -3.26 -2.12
C ASP A 262 -27.79 -3.22 -3.08
N ALA A 263 -27.81 -4.04 -4.14
CA ALA A 263 -26.75 -4.07 -5.14
C ALA A 263 -26.49 -2.71 -5.81
N VAL A 264 -27.56 -1.99 -6.18
CA VAL A 264 -27.45 -0.69 -6.87
C VAL A 264 -27.05 0.40 -5.87
N LYS A 265 -27.69 0.42 -4.68
CA LYS A 265 -27.31 1.32 -3.58
C LYS A 265 -25.83 1.23 -3.26
N TYR A 266 -25.35 0.01 -3.12
CA TYR A 266 -23.98 -0.28 -2.80
C TYR A 266 -22.98 0.07 -3.89
N ALA A 267 -23.32 -0.21 -5.15
CA ALA A 267 -22.50 0.22 -6.28
C ALA A 267 -22.40 1.75 -6.34
N PHE A 268 -23.51 2.46 -6.08
CA PHE A 268 -23.53 3.92 -6.00
C PHE A 268 -22.70 4.47 -4.82
N ILE A 269 -22.88 3.92 -3.61
CA ILE A 269 -22.07 4.31 -2.43
C ILE A 269 -20.59 4.09 -2.71
N GLY A 270 -20.22 2.96 -3.32
CA GLY A 270 -18.85 2.67 -3.73
C GLY A 270 -18.30 3.72 -4.71
N LEU A 271 -19.04 4.03 -5.77
CA LEU A 271 -18.67 5.07 -6.74
C LEU A 271 -18.43 6.43 -6.06
N MET A 272 -19.33 6.83 -5.17
CA MET A 272 -19.24 8.10 -4.47
C MET A 272 -18.06 8.14 -3.47
N ARG A 273 -17.74 7.00 -2.83
CA ARG A 273 -16.55 6.86 -1.98
C ARG A 273 -15.25 7.01 -2.76
N ASP A 274 -15.22 6.51 -3.98
CA ASP A 274 -14.06 6.61 -4.88
C ASP A 274 -13.87 8.04 -5.37
N LEU A 275 -14.95 8.66 -5.84
CA LEU A 275 -14.95 10.05 -6.29
C LEU A 275 -14.56 11.01 -5.17
N ARG A 276 -15.03 10.77 -3.94
CA ARG A 276 -14.61 11.53 -2.77
C ARG A 276 -13.10 11.43 -2.56
N GLY A 277 -12.51 10.24 -2.70
CA GLY A 277 -11.06 10.06 -2.62
C GLY A 277 -10.33 10.91 -3.66
N MET A 278 -10.78 10.85 -4.92
CA MET A 278 -10.24 11.67 -6.01
C MET A 278 -10.39 13.17 -5.71
N ALA A 279 -11.55 13.62 -5.26
CA ALA A 279 -11.81 15.02 -4.91
C ALA A 279 -10.87 15.53 -3.82
N MET A 280 -10.62 14.72 -2.77
CA MET A 280 -9.69 15.05 -1.70
C MET A 280 -8.25 15.29 -2.20
N ALA A 281 -7.87 14.72 -3.34
CA ALA A 281 -6.55 14.92 -3.95
C ALA A 281 -6.43 16.21 -4.76
N THR A 282 -7.53 16.93 -5.01
CA THR A 282 -7.49 18.22 -5.69
C THR A 282 -6.92 19.27 -4.75
N ASN A 283 -5.74 19.82 -5.09
CA ASN A 283 -5.00 20.76 -4.24
C ASN A 283 -4.91 22.17 -4.85
N SER A 284 -5.54 22.39 -5.99
CA SER A 284 -5.49 23.65 -6.73
C SER A 284 -6.79 23.88 -7.50
N ARG A 285 -7.06 25.15 -7.82
CA ARG A 285 -8.23 25.51 -8.66
C ARG A 285 -8.24 24.76 -9.99
N ARG A 286 -7.07 24.47 -10.56
CA ARG A 286 -6.94 23.77 -11.84
C ARG A 286 -7.28 22.29 -11.73
N THR A 287 -6.73 21.58 -10.75
CA THR A 287 -7.02 20.16 -10.52
C THR A 287 -8.47 19.94 -10.10
N TYR A 288 -9.02 20.83 -9.27
CA TYR A 288 -10.45 20.89 -8.99
C TYR A 288 -11.26 21.12 -10.27
N GLY A 289 -10.84 22.05 -11.12
CA GLY A 289 -11.47 22.31 -12.42
C GLY A 289 -11.56 21.05 -13.29
N PHE A 290 -10.52 20.23 -13.36
CA PHE A 290 -10.58 18.96 -14.11
C PHE A 290 -11.69 18.04 -13.61
N LEU A 291 -11.78 17.86 -12.30
CA LEU A 291 -12.83 17.02 -11.69
C LEU A 291 -14.21 17.63 -11.86
N PHE A 292 -14.34 18.93 -11.63
CA PHE A 292 -15.61 19.66 -11.73
C PHE A 292 -16.17 19.62 -13.15
N TYR A 293 -15.37 19.95 -14.17
CA TYR A 293 -15.83 19.92 -15.57
C TYR A 293 -16.09 18.51 -16.09
N TRP A 294 -15.45 17.51 -15.48
CA TRP A 294 -15.84 16.13 -15.71
C TRP A 294 -17.22 15.91 -15.09
N LEU A 295 -17.40 16.11 -13.78
CA LEU A 295 -18.66 15.77 -13.11
C LEU A 295 -19.87 16.58 -13.61
N TYR A 296 -19.76 17.91 -13.67
CA TYR A 296 -20.85 18.83 -13.99
C TYR A 296 -20.82 19.31 -15.45
N PRO A 297 -21.97 19.38 -16.15
CA PRO A 297 -23.30 18.92 -15.74
C PRO A 297 -23.57 17.44 -16.07
N ALA A 298 -22.68 16.82 -16.85
CA ALA A 298 -22.95 15.56 -17.57
C ALA A 298 -23.33 14.37 -16.69
N ARG A 299 -22.90 14.33 -15.43
CA ARG A 299 -23.09 13.19 -14.51
C ARG A 299 -24.03 13.52 -13.34
N MET A 300 -24.63 14.71 -13.35
CA MET A 300 -25.54 15.15 -12.29
C MET A 300 -26.89 14.45 -12.35
N SER A 301 -27.31 13.95 -13.51
CA SER A 301 -28.55 13.17 -13.67
C SER A 301 -28.57 11.93 -12.76
N LEU A 302 -27.48 11.15 -12.73
CA LEU A 302 -27.37 10.00 -11.84
C LEU A 302 -27.41 10.39 -10.37
N VAL A 303 -26.72 11.49 -10.03
CA VAL A 303 -26.68 12.03 -8.66
C VAL A 303 -28.09 12.42 -8.19
N LEU A 304 -28.85 13.14 -9.02
CA LEU A 304 -30.23 13.53 -8.72
C LEU A 304 -31.12 12.31 -8.55
N LYS A 305 -31.03 11.34 -9.47
CA LYS A 305 -31.74 10.06 -9.37
C LYS A 305 -31.42 9.36 -8.05
N ALA A 306 -30.15 9.30 -7.64
CA ALA A 306 -29.77 8.68 -6.38
C ALA A 306 -30.32 9.41 -5.15
N ILE A 307 -30.41 10.74 -5.18
CA ILE A 307 -31.04 11.51 -4.10
C ILE A 307 -32.53 11.18 -4.00
N GLU A 308 -33.24 11.11 -5.12
CA GLU A 308 -34.67 10.82 -5.13
C GLU A 308 -35.00 9.43 -4.56
N TYR A 309 -34.18 8.42 -4.88
CA TYR A 309 -34.44 7.03 -4.51
C TYR A 309 -33.76 6.55 -3.21
N CYS A 310 -32.74 7.26 -2.72
CA CYS A 310 -31.91 6.84 -1.58
C CYS A 310 -31.69 7.95 -0.53
N ALA A 311 -32.57 8.96 -0.45
CA ALA A 311 -32.49 10.05 0.54
C ALA A 311 -32.48 9.57 2.00
N ASP A 312 -33.06 8.39 2.24
CA ASP A 312 -33.15 7.72 3.54
C ASP A 312 -31.83 7.08 3.99
N VAL A 313 -30.84 6.96 3.10
CA VAL A 313 -29.53 6.36 3.40
C VAL A 313 -28.52 7.48 3.72
N PRO A 314 -28.13 7.66 5.00
CA PRO A 314 -27.23 8.75 5.40
C PRO A 314 -25.90 8.70 4.64
N GLU A 315 -25.37 7.51 4.37
CA GLU A 315 -24.13 7.31 3.64
C GLU A 315 -24.19 7.88 2.22
N VAL A 316 -25.35 7.84 1.56
CA VAL A 316 -25.56 8.42 0.23
C VAL A 316 -25.58 9.93 0.32
N CYS A 317 -26.34 10.48 1.27
CA CYS A 317 -26.47 11.91 1.49
C CYS A 317 -25.14 12.59 1.89
N PHE A 318 -24.38 12.01 2.83
CA PHE A 318 -23.09 12.59 3.27
C PHE A 318 -22.03 12.63 2.17
N LEU A 319 -22.07 11.71 1.21
CA LEU A 319 -21.09 11.68 0.12
C LEU A 319 -21.34 12.77 -0.94
N LEU A 320 -22.57 13.26 -1.03
CA LEU A 320 -22.98 14.29 -1.98
C LEU A 320 -22.56 15.70 -1.55
N PHE A 321 -22.41 15.95 -0.25
CA PHE A 321 -21.96 17.25 0.29
C PHE A 321 -20.45 17.50 0.16
N ILE A 322 -19.68 16.52 -0.33
CA ILE A 322 -18.21 16.57 -0.34
C ILE A 322 -17.65 16.77 -1.78
N LEU A 323 -18.46 16.57 -2.81
CA LEU A 323 -18.12 16.89 -4.21
C LEU A 323 -18.45 18.36 -4.54
#